data_AF-A0A6L7TKB4-F1
#
_entry.id   AF-A0A6L7TKB4-F1
#
_cell.length_a   1.000
_cell.length_b   1.000
_cell.length_c   1.000
_cell.angle_alpha   90.00
_cell.angle_beta   90.00
_cell.angle_gamma   90.00
#
_symmetry.space_group_name_H-M   'P 1'
#
loop_
_entity.id
_entity.type
_entity.pdbx_description
1 polymer ?
#
loop_
_entity_poly.entity_id
_entity_poly.type
_entity_poly.pdbx_seq_one_letter_code
_entity_poly.pdbx_strand_id
1 'polypeptide(L)'
;MPSQNAHQRKGHRRRGGRPFFRLNTEVLWDRLDLLDRSQNWLAREIGVSPAYVSKLVNGRRSPSGRIRRRMLRALGVTDSEDLFRTEDKHEPH
;
A
#
# COMPACT_ATOMS: atom_id res chain seq x y z
N MET A 1 56.00 -17.80 -0.42
CA MET A 1 55.86 -16.59 0.43
C MET A 1 54.41 -16.11 0.34
N PRO A 2 53.67 -16.05 1.46
CA PRO A 2 52.25 -15.70 1.50
C PRO A 2 52.00 -14.20 1.79
N SER A 3 50.71 -13.81 1.72
CA SER A 3 50.10 -12.49 2.00
C SER A 3 50.21 -11.48 0.85
N GLN A 4 49.11 -10.85 0.39
CA GLN A 4 48.27 -9.95 1.19
C GLN A 4 46.76 -10.03 0.90
N ASN A 5 46.00 -9.95 1.99
CA ASN A 5 44.58 -9.68 2.10
C ASN A 5 44.14 -8.44 1.31
N ALA A 6 43.10 -8.59 0.47
CA ALA A 6 42.23 -7.48 0.09
C ALA A 6 40.82 -7.76 0.62
N HIS A 7 40.60 -7.35 1.87
CA HIS A 7 39.27 -7.06 2.38
C HIS A 7 38.61 -6.01 1.47
N GLN A 8 37.50 -6.34 0.81
CA GLN A 8 36.49 -5.33 0.52
C GLN A 8 35.10 -5.91 0.74
N ARG A 9 34.52 -5.46 1.86
CA ARG A 9 33.22 -5.83 2.37
C ARG A 9 32.11 -5.23 1.49
N LYS A 10 31.16 -6.08 1.12
CA LYS A 10 29.70 -5.86 1.08
C LYS A 10 29.25 -4.41 0.79
N GLY A 11 29.08 -4.09 -0.48
CA GLY A 11 28.10 -3.09 -0.90
C GLY A 11 26.69 -3.67 -0.87
N HIS A 12 26.06 -3.75 0.31
CA HIS A 12 24.61 -3.90 0.37
C HIS A 12 24.01 -2.61 -0.22
N ARG A 13 23.63 -2.66 -1.50
CA ARG A 13 22.81 -1.61 -2.12
C ARG A 13 21.63 -1.33 -1.19
N ARG A 14 21.53 -0.09 -0.73
CA ARG A 14 20.45 0.39 0.14
C ARG A 14 19.13 -0.01 -0.52
N ARG A 15 18.39 -0.95 0.09
CA ARG A 15 17.03 -1.25 -0.35
C ARG A 15 16.23 0.02 -0.07
N GLY A 16 15.94 0.79 -1.12
CA GLY A 16 14.96 1.88 -1.02
C GLY A 16 13.72 1.35 -0.32
N GLY A 17 13.31 2.01 0.76
CA GLY A 17 12.10 1.63 1.49
C GLY A 17 10.94 1.55 0.52
N ARG A 18 10.07 0.54 0.66
CA ARG A 18 8.87 0.49 -0.17
C ARG A 18 8.04 1.76 0.10
N PRO A 19 7.59 2.47 -0.95
CA PRO A 19 6.77 3.66 -0.76
C PRO A 19 5.53 3.33 0.07
N PHE A 20 5.19 4.24 0.98
CA PHE A 20 4.01 4.10 1.82
C PHE A 20 2.83 4.72 1.07
N PHE A 21 1.86 3.89 0.71
CA PHE A 21 0.62 4.35 0.10
C PHE A 21 -0.45 4.50 1.16
N ARG A 22 -1.00 5.71 1.27
CA ARG A 22 -2.19 6.01 2.06
C ARG A 22 -3.43 5.91 1.17
N LEU A 23 -4.50 5.34 1.72
CA LEU A 23 -5.78 5.25 1.01
C LEU A 23 -6.48 6.60 1.03
N ASN A 24 -6.94 7.08 -0.12
CA ASN A 24 -7.83 8.23 -0.21
C ASN A 24 -9.24 7.80 0.21
N THR A 25 -9.63 8.12 1.45
CA THR A 25 -10.89 7.63 2.03
C THR A 25 -12.11 8.29 1.43
N GLU A 26 -12.01 9.55 0.99
CA GLU A 26 -13.12 10.26 0.32
C GLU A 26 -13.49 9.53 -0.97
N VAL A 27 -12.50 9.34 -1.86
CA VAL A 27 -12.69 8.60 -3.12
C VAL A 27 -13.13 7.16 -2.87
N LEU A 28 -12.61 6.51 -1.83
CA LEU A 28 -13.07 5.17 -1.46
C LEU A 28 -14.57 5.14 -1.16
N TRP A 29 -15.04 6.07 -0.31
CA TRP A 29 -16.44 6.10 0.12
C TRP A 29 -17.36 6.52 -1.01
N ASP A 30 -17.00 7.54 -1.78
CA ASP A 30 -17.75 7.96 -2.96
C ASP A 30 -17.96 6.79 -3.94
N ARG A 31 -16.89 6.00 -4.17
CA ARG A 31 -16.97 4.82 -5.05
C ARG A 31 -17.82 3.70 -4.47
N LEU A 32 -17.76 3.48 -3.16
CA LEU A 32 -18.59 2.47 -2.50
C LEU A 32 -20.07 2.85 -2.52
N ASP A 33 -20.39 4.13 -2.29
CA ASP A 33 -21.75 4.66 -2.33
C ASP A 33 -22.32 4.60 -3.76
N LEU A 34 -21.53 5.00 -4.78
CA LEU A 34 -21.91 4.87 -6.20
C LEU A 34 -22.20 3.43 -6.62
N LEU A 35 -21.56 2.45 -5.99
CA LEU A 35 -21.75 1.03 -6.28
C LEU A 35 -22.84 0.39 -5.40
N ASP A 36 -23.40 1.12 -4.44
CA ASP A 36 -24.25 0.61 -3.36
C ASP A 36 -23.59 -0.59 -2.66
N ARG A 37 -22.36 -0.39 -2.19
CA ARG A 37 -21.53 -1.43 -1.55
C ARG A 37 -20.96 -0.95 -0.22
N SER A 38 -20.80 -1.90 0.70
CA SER A 38 -20.21 -1.63 2.02
C SER A 38 -18.71 -1.90 2.05
N GLN A 39 -18.03 -1.40 3.09
CA GLN A 39 -16.65 -1.76 3.41
C GLN A 39 -16.45 -3.28 3.57
N ASN A 40 -17.45 -3.97 4.13
CA ASN A 40 -17.43 -5.43 4.29
C ASN A 40 -17.49 -6.15 2.94
N TRP A 41 -18.26 -5.62 1.99
CA TRP A 41 -18.25 -6.12 0.62
C TRP A 41 -16.85 -6.00 0.01
N LEU A 42 -16.21 -4.83 0.13
CA LEU A 42 -14.86 -4.63 -0.41
C LEU A 42 -13.84 -5.59 0.20
N ALA A 43 -13.92 -5.83 1.52
CA ALA A 43 -13.04 -6.79 2.20
C ALA A 43 -13.15 -8.19 1.59
N ARG A 44 -14.38 -8.66 1.36
CA ARG A 44 -14.65 -9.95 0.73
C ARG A 44 -14.14 -9.97 -0.71
N GLU A 45 -14.41 -8.93 -1.48
CA GLU A 45 -14.03 -8.81 -2.90
C GLU A 45 -12.51 -8.86 -3.10
N ILE A 46 -11.74 -8.17 -2.25
CA ILE A 46 -10.27 -8.16 -2.36
C ILE A 46 -9.61 -9.32 -1.59
N GLY A 47 -10.41 -10.17 -0.92
CA GLY A 47 -9.97 -11.37 -0.21
C GLY A 47 -9.14 -11.07 1.04
N VAL A 48 -9.57 -10.12 1.87
CA VAL A 48 -8.94 -9.75 3.15
C VAL A 48 -9.98 -9.66 4.26
N SER A 49 -9.53 -9.56 5.52
CA SER A 49 -10.44 -9.36 6.64
C SER A 49 -10.98 -7.92 6.70
N PRO A 50 -12.20 -7.70 7.21
CA PRO A 50 -12.74 -6.35 7.47
C PRO A 50 -11.80 -5.50 8.35
N ALA A 51 -11.18 -6.13 9.36
CA ALA A 51 -10.20 -5.47 10.22
C ALA A 51 -8.97 -4.97 9.45
N TYR A 52 -8.56 -5.65 8.37
CA TYR A 52 -7.48 -5.16 7.52
C TYR A 52 -7.93 -3.91 6.74
N VAL A 53 -9.13 -3.91 6.16
CA VAL A 53 -9.68 -2.74 5.45
C VAL A 53 -9.83 -1.55 6.40
N SER A 54 -10.30 -1.77 7.63
CA SER A 54 -10.36 -0.73 8.66
C SER A 54 -8.98 -0.13 8.96
N LYS A 55 -7.92 -0.95 9.03
CA LYS A 55 -6.54 -0.44 9.18
C LYS A 55 -6.05 0.35 7.97
N LEU A 56 -6.50 0.03 6.75
CA LEU A 56 -6.19 0.81 5.55
C LEU A 56 -6.88 2.18 5.57
N VAL A 57 -8.19 2.19 5.84
CA VAL A 57 -9.02 3.41 5.94
C VAL A 57 -8.46 4.36 6.99
N ASN A 58 -8.09 3.84 8.16
CA ASN A 58 -7.50 4.64 9.24
C ASN A 58 -6.02 5.00 9.01
N GLY A 59 -5.46 4.72 7.83
CA GLY A 59 -4.05 5.01 7.51
C GLY A 59 -3.01 4.21 8.30
N ARG A 60 -3.43 3.30 9.19
CA ARG A 60 -2.52 2.50 10.05
C ARG A 60 -1.74 1.44 9.28
N ARG A 61 -2.18 1.08 8.09
CA ARG A 61 -1.52 0.11 7.21
C ARG A 61 -1.47 0.62 5.78
N SER A 62 -0.34 0.38 5.13
CA SER A 62 -0.23 0.54 3.68
C SER A 62 -0.57 -0.77 2.97
N PRO A 63 -1.38 -0.73 1.89
CA PRO A 63 -1.72 -1.90 1.12
C PRO A 63 -0.55 -2.36 0.24
N SER A 64 -0.38 -3.68 0.11
CA SER A 64 0.60 -4.22 -0.84
C SER A 64 0.20 -3.94 -2.29
N GLY A 65 1.16 -4.00 -3.23
CA GLY A 65 0.86 -3.85 -4.66
C GLY A 65 -0.21 -4.81 -5.19
N ARG A 66 -0.32 -6.03 -4.63
CA ARG A 66 -1.38 -6.98 -4.99
C ARG A 66 -2.75 -6.51 -4.50
N ILE A 67 -2.84 -5.99 -3.27
CA ILE A 67 -4.09 -5.49 -2.70
C ILE A 67 -4.55 -4.24 -3.45
N ARG A 68 -3.65 -3.30 -3.75
CA ARG A 68 -3.99 -2.10 -4.53
C ARG A 68 -4.65 -2.44 -5.86
N ARG A 69 -4.05 -3.34 -6.64
CA ARG A 69 -4.65 -3.81 -7.91
C ARG A 69 -6.02 -4.46 -7.74
N ARG A 70 -6.26 -5.16 -6.62
CA ARG A 70 -7.59 -5.73 -6.32
C ARG A 70 -8.60 -4.64 -5.98
N MET A 71 -8.22 -3.65 -5.19
CA MET A 71 -9.09 -2.51 -4.86
C MET A 71 -9.47 -1.70 -6.09
N LEU A 72 -8.50 -1.39 -6.97
CA LEU A 72 -8.75 -0.68 -8.23
C LEU A 72 -9.78 -1.41 -9.11
N ARG A 73 -9.63 -2.73 -9.26
CA ARG A 73 -10.59 -3.56 -10.00
C ARG A 73 -11.97 -3.61 -9.34
N ALA A 74 -12.03 -3.81 -8.02
CA ALA A 74 -13.28 -3.89 -7.27
C ALA A 74 -14.08 -2.58 -7.33
N LEU A 75 -13.39 -1.44 -7.32
CA LEU A 75 -14.00 -0.12 -7.29
C LEU A 75 -14.17 0.51 -8.68
N GLY A 76 -13.76 -0.18 -9.75
CA GLY A 76 -13.80 0.36 -11.11
C GLY A 76 -12.95 1.62 -11.30
N VAL A 77 -11.85 1.73 -10.55
CA VAL A 77 -10.90 2.85 -10.63
C VAL A 77 -9.73 2.46 -11.52
N THR A 78 -9.46 3.24 -12.55
CA THR A 78 -8.38 2.99 -13.51
C THR A 78 -7.05 3.58 -13.06
N ASP A 79 -7.07 4.77 -12.46
CA ASP A 79 -5.86 5.44 -11.98
C ASP A 79 -5.56 5.10 -10.52
N SER A 80 -4.32 4.69 -10.25
CA SER A 80 -3.90 4.41 -8.89
C SER A 80 -3.80 5.67 -8.04
N GLU A 81 -3.48 6.82 -8.63
CA GLU A 81 -3.29 8.09 -7.90
C GLU A 81 -4.62 8.65 -7.38
N ASP A 82 -5.75 8.31 -8.01
CA ASP A 82 -7.08 8.69 -7.53
C ASP A 82 -7.38 8.06 -6.15
N LEU A 83 -7.05 6.76 -6.02
CA LEU A 83 -7.37 5.96 -4.83
C LEU A 83 -6.24 5.94 -3.80
N PHE A 84 -4.98 6.07 -4.20
CA PHE A 84 -3.83 5.97 -3.31
C PHE A 84 -2.95 7.19 -3.43
N ARG A 85 -2.65 7.81 -2.29
CA ARG A 85 -1.66 8.89 -2.20
C ARG A 85 -0.33 8.29 -1.76
N THR A 86 0.75 8.68 -2.44
CA THR A 86 2.11 8.33 -2.01
C THR A 86 2.52 9.28 -0.89
N GLU A 87 2.83 8.72 0.28
CA GLU A 87 3.45 9.46 1.36
C GLU A 87 4.92 9.07 1.43
N ASP A 88 5.79 10.06 1.27
CA ASP A 88 7.13 9.94 1.81
C ASP A 88 6.96 9.80 3.32
N LYS A 89 7.51 8.72 3.89
CA LYS A 89 7.55 8.54 5.34
C LYS A 89 8.19 9.79 5.95
N HIS A 90 7.39 10.76 6.38
CA HIS A 90 7.84 11.80 7.27
C HIS A 90 7.68 11.22 8.67
N GLU A 91 8.79 10.75 9.21
CA GLU A 91 8.95 10.43 10.62
C GLU A 91 8.68 11.73 11.39
N PRO A 92 7.61 11.84 12.20
CA PRO A 92 7.46 13.00 13.06
C PRO A 92 8.59 12.96 14.10
N HIS A 93 9.22 14.11 14.28
CA HIS A 93 10.25 14.39 15.29
C HIS A 93 9.81 14.03 16.71
#